data_AF-A0A953H322-F1
#
_entry.id   AF-A0A953H322-F1
#
_cell.length_a   1.000
_cell.length_b   1.000
_cell.length_c   1.000
_cell.angle_alpha   90.00
_cell.angle_beta   90.00
_cell.angle_gamma   90.00
#
_symmetry.space_group_name_H-M   'P 1'
#
loop_
_entity.id
_entity.type
_entity.pdbx_description
1 polymer ?
#
loop_
_entity_poly.entity_id
_entity_poly.type
_entity_poly.pdbx_seq_one_letter_code
_entity_poly.pdbx_strand_id
1 'polypeptide(L)'
;MITALEAIKEKEGRDNALIHYAIAGDFFPGMPDDKLGAQIKEVLTKGWDSKASAIDDYIARCQPMLRQMRAGAELNHASPIRPLASDTPIANMMAMAMSVKLLCVEGRKLESDGQTTEAIRCYCSALRIGRDFTVPGQPNIVWLLGLSFINSAVRQAARLVDSGSVTPGELENLLKELKQVEGTMGSVLEAFVAERVCWDRKIADLNIAPEGIVASSETGQISESELRGMLEGAVAGAKPQWDLGLEYLQKPYATANTLSVTKELDTVRKKIPEKDRYLSNFLSPMDFAEEQARWMAAKSRLLQCEILVALQLYRATSGEFPKDLADLSPKYFSEVPVDPFTGHRFQYSPSLNPAQRRVRGSGPSVNPGSGTVDFDPTNGAVSEGEVRILE
;
A
#
# COMPACT_ATOMS: atom_id res chain seq x y z
N MET A 1 12.67 18.86 1.86
CA MET A 1 11.72 17.93 2.51
C MET A 1 11.94 17.91 4.00
N ILE A 2 13.14 17.52 4.45
CA ILE A 2 13.49 17.39 5.87
C ILE A 2 13.13 18.65 6.65
N THR A 3 13.52 19.85 6.20
CA THR A 3 13.18 21.12 6.87
C THR A 3 11.66 21.32 7.08
N ALA A 4 10.83 20.96 6.11
CA ALA A 4 9.37 21.09 6.24
C ALA A 4 8.81 20.07 7.25
N LEU A 5 9.38 18.86 7.29
CA LEU A 5 9.01 17.84 8.27
C LEU A 5 9.52 18.19 9.68
N GLU A 6 10.68 18.83 9.80
CA GLU A 6 11.21 19.35 11.07
C GLU A 6 10.31 20.45 11.64
N ALA A 7 9.77 21.34 10.80
CA ALA A 7 8.79 22.32 11.23
C ALA A 7 7.49 21.67 11.76
N ILE A 8 7.06 20.56 11.17
CA ILE A 8 5.93 19.76 11.67
C ILE A 8 6.27 19.12 13.02
N LYS A 9 7.47 18.54 13.15
CA LYS A 9 7.97 17.97 14.42
C LYS A 9 7.99 19.01 15.54
N GLU A 10 8.50 20.21 15.25
CA GLU A 10 8.53 21.32 16.22
C GLU A 10 7.11 21.74 16.63
N LYS A 11 6.22 21.91 15.63
CA LYS A 11 4.82 22.29 15.87
C LYS A 11 4.06 21.25 16.70
N GLU A 12 4.27 19.95 16.42
CA GLU A 12 3.55 18.86 17.09
C GLU A 12 4.23 18.40 18.40
N GLY A 13 5.46 18.85 18.68
CA GLY A 13 6.21 18.46 19.87
C GLY A 13 6.61 16.97 19.91
N ARG A 14 6.62 16.29 18.75
CA ARG A 14 6.97 14.87 18.63
C ARG A 14 7.65 14.57 17.31
N ASP A 15 8.52 13.55 17.31
CA ASP A 15 9.27 13.17 16.12
C ASP A 15 8.37 12.54 15.03
N ASN A 16 8.78 12.65 13.77
CA ASN A 16 7.97 12.27 12.61
C ASN A 16 8.71 11.21 11.77
N ALA A 17 8.11 10.04 11.59
CA ALA A 17 8.69 8.92 10.83
C ALA A 17 9.15 9.32 9.42
N LEU A 18 8.43 10.25 8.78
CA LEU A 18 8.77 10.72 7.44
C LEU A 18 10.14 11.42 7.37
N ILE A 19 10.66 11.98 8.47
CA ILE A 19 12.02 12.56 8.54
C ILE A 19 13.06 11.45 8.34
N HIS A 20 12.88 10.33 9.04
CA HIS A 20 13.80 9.20 8.92
C HIS A 20 13.73 8.56 7.54
N TYR A 21 12.53 8.44 6.97
CA TYR A 21 12.36 7.93 5.60
C TYR A 21 12.99 8.86 4.56
N ALA A 22 12.92 10.18 4.76
CA ALA A 22 13.63 11.14 3.94
C ALA A 22 15.15 10.93 3.99
N ILE A 23 15.73 10.86 5.20
CA ILE A 23 17.16 10.63 5.41
C ILE A 23 17.61 9.28 4.86
N ALA A 24 16.77 8.25 4.97
CA ALA A 24 17.05 6.93 4.40
C ALA A 24 17.29 7.00 2.88
N GLY A 25 16.57 7.88 2.18
CA GLY A 25 16.75 8.14 0.75
C GLY A 25 18.16 8.59 0.37
N ASP A 26 18.84 9.35 1.24
CA ASP A 26 20.21 9.84 1.02
C ASP A 26 21.26 8.72 1.12
N PHE A 27 20.91 7.61 1.77
CA PHE A 27 21.76 6.42 1.90
C PHE A 27 21.48 5.34 0.83
N PHE A 28 20.61 5.61 -0.14
CA PHE A 28 20.24 4.62 -1.16
C PHE A 28 21.39 4.41 -2.16
N PRO A 29 21.99 3.20 -2.25
CA PRO A 29 23.15 2.96 -3.13
C PRO A 29 22.78 2.85 -4.62
N GLY A 30 21.52 3.08 -4.99
CA GLY A 30 20.98 2.85 -6.32
C GLY A 30 20.23 1.52 -6.42
N MET A 31 19.50 1.33 -7.52
CA MET A 31 18.78 0.08 -7.78
C MET A 31 19.75 -1.08 -8.00
N PRO A 32 19.40 -2.31 -7.58
CA PRO A 32 20.16 -3.49 -7.96
C PRO A 32 20.09 -3.68 -9.48
N ASP A 33 21.11 -4.32 -10.07
CA ASP A 33 21.03 -4.76 -11.45
C ASP A 33 19.92 -5.82 -11.65
N ASP A 34 19.57 -6.10 -12.90
CA ASP A 34 18.47 -7.02 -13.23
C ASP A 34 18.66 -8.42 -12.63
N LYS A 35 19.93 -8.89 -12.57
CA LYS A 35 20.26 -10.22 -12.03
C LYS A 35 19.98 -10.26 -10.54
N LEU A 36 20.47 -9.28 -9.78
CA LEU A 36 20.25 -9.17 -8.35
C LEU A 36 18.77 -8.88 -8.03
N GLY A 37 18.10 -8.07 -8.85
CA GLY A 37 16.66 -7.83 -8.78
C GLY A 37 15.84 -9.12 -8.93
N ALA A 38 16.22 -10.00 -9.87
CA ALA A 38 15.60 -11.31 -10.04
C ALA A 38 15.83 -12.23 -8.83
N GLN A 39 17.04 -12.23 -8.25
CA GLN A 39 17.35 -12.99 -7.03
C GLN A 39 16.52 -12.51 -5.82
N ILE A 40 16.39 -11.19 -5.63
CA ILE A 40 15.53 -10.60 -4.60
C ILE A 40 14.08 -11.08 -4.76
N LYS A 41 13.55 -11.05 -5.99
CA LYS A 41 12.20 -11.53 -6.30
C LYS A 41 12.05 -13.03 -6.01
N GLU A 42 13.06 -13.83 -6.34
CA GLU A 42 13.06 -15.27 -6.07
C GLU A 42 13.03 -15.55 -4.57
N VAL A 43 13.86 -14.89 -3.77
CA VAL A 43 13.86 -15.02 -2.30
C VAL A 43 12.49 -14.67 -1.70
N LEU A 44 11.91 -13.56 -2.14
CA LEU A 44 10.58 -13.14 -1.69
C LEU A 44 9.46 -14.08 -2.14
N THR A 45 9.70 -14.95 -3.12
CA THR A 45 8.69 -15.88 -3.65
C THR A 45 8.85 -17.27 -3.06
N LYS A 46 10.08 -17.81 -3.05
CA LYS A 46 10.41 -19.20 -2.72
C LYS A 46 11.11 -19.38 -1.36
N GLY A 47 11.53 -18.29 -0.71
CA GLY A 47 12.36 -18.36 0.51
C GLY A 47 13.85 -18.18 0.23
N TRP A 48 14.62 -18.10 1.30
CA TRP A 48 16.06 -17.91 1.23
C TRP A 48 16.78 -19.20 0.79
N ASP A 49 17.73 -19.08 -0.14
CA ASP A 49 18.67 -20.13 -0.53
C ASP A 49 20.09 -19.61 -0.23
N SER A 50 20.95 -20.49 0.30
CA SER A 50 22.39 -20.30 0.45
C SER A 50 23.11 -19.69 -0.78
N LYS A 51 22.58 -19.89 -1.99
CA LYS A 51 23.12 -19.30 -3.24
C LYS A 51 22.83 -17.80 -3.39
N ALA A 52 22.07 -17.18 -2.48
CA ALA A 52 21.71 -15.77 -2.50
C ALA A 52 22.79 -14.84 -1.89
N SER A 53 24.06 -15.24 -1.85
CA SER A 53 25.13 -14.46 -1.20
C SER A 53 25.33 -13.04 -1.76
N ALA A 54 25.06 -12.82 -3.05
CA ALA A 54 25.10 -11.47 -3.64
C ALA A 54 24.08 -10.50 -3.02
N ILE A 55 22.98 -11.03 -2.47
CA ILE A 55 21.98 -10.25 -1.74
C ILE A 55 22.55 -9.77 -0.40
N ASP A 56 23.38 -10.56 0.27
CA ASP A 56 24.00 -10.18 1.54
C ASP A 56 24.91 -8.96 1.38
N ASP A 57 25.75 -8.95 0.35
CA ASP A 57 26.62 -7.80 0.04
C ASP A 57 25.79 -6.54 -0.25
N TYR A 58 24.66 -6.70 -0.94
CA TYR A 58 23.77 -5.58 -1.22
C TYR A 58 23.03 -5.09 0.03
N ILE A 59 22.51 -6.00 0.86
CA ILE A 59 21.91 -5.66 2.16
C ILE A 59 22.92 -4.93 3.04
N ALA A 60 24.17 -5.40 3.10
CA ALA A 60 25.23 -4.78 3.88
C ALA A 60 25.46 -3.31 3.47
N ARG A 61 25.49 -3.03 2.16
CA ARG A 61 25.57 -1.64 1.63
C ARG A 61 24.34 -0.81 1.96
N CYS A 62 23.16 -1.43 2.01
CA CYS A 62 21.90 -0.80 2.36
C CYS A 62 21.67 -0.62 3.86
N GLN A 63 22.53 -1.15 4.75
CA GLN A 63 22.31 -1.09 6.20
C GLN A 63 22.11 0.33 6.76
N PRO A 64 22.84 1.38 6.34
CA PRO A 64 22.56 2.75 6.80
C PRO A 64 21.13 3.22 6.48
N MET A 65 20.65 2.93 5.27
CA MET A 65 19.27 3.19 4.84
C MET A 65 18.27 2.39 5.69
N LEU A 66 18.48 1.07 5.84
CA LEU A 66 17.58 0.20 6.60
C LEU A 66 17.50 0.58 8.10
N ARG A 67 18.60 1.06 8.69
CA ARG A 67 18.59 1.59 10.06
C ARG A 67 17.68 2.81 10.20
N GLN A 68 17.72 3.74 9.25
CA GLN A 68 16.84 4.90 9.25
C GLN A 68 15.38 4.49 9.05
N MET A 69 15.10 3.55 8.13
CA MET A 69 13.75 3.02 7.93
C MET A 69 13.19 2.38 9.21
N ARG A 70 13.98 1.60 9.93
CA ARG A 70 13.57 1.04 11.23
C ARG A 70 13.35 2.12 12.29
N ALA A 71 14.23 3.11 12.38
CA ALA A 71 14.09 4.22 13.33
C ALA A 71 12.76 4.97 13.12
N GLY A 72 12.41 5.28 11.86
CA GLY A 72 11.11 5.87 11.53
C GLY A 72 9.93 4.98 11.90
N ALA A 73 10.01 3.69 11.56
CA ALA A 73 8.94 2.73 11.83
C ALA A 73 8.60 2.59 13.33
N GLU A 74 9.60 2.70 14.21
CA GLU A 74 9.41 2.60 15.67
C GLU A 74 8.71 3.84 16.28
N LEU A 75 8.71 4.99 15.60
CA LEU A 75 8.09 6.22 16.13
C LEU A 75 6.56 6.14 16.23
N ASN A 76 5.92 5.26 15.45
CA ASN A 76 4.45 5.13 15.41
C ASN A 76 3.71 6.45 15.16
N HIS A 77 4.35 7.37 14.45
CA HIS A 77 3.78 8.66 14.07
C HIS A 77 4.31 9.11 12.72
N ALA A 78 3.40 9.39 11.79
CA ALA A 78 3.70 10.00 10.50
C ALA A 78 2.69 11.11 10.23
N SER A 79 3.19 12.33 10.01
CA SER A 79 2.38 13.50 9.67
C SER A 79 2.86 14.04 8.32
N PRO A 80 2.08 13.91 7.24
CA PRO A 80 2.50 14.38 5.92
C PRO A 80 2.58 15.91 5.88
N ILE A 81 3.42 16.42 4.97
CA ILE A 81 3.45 17.85 4.67
C ILE A 81 2.10 18.25 4.07
N ARG A 82 1.46 19.29 4.62
CA ARG A 82 0.15 19.77 4.14
C ARG A 82 0.08 21.30 4.07
N PRO A 83 -0.58 21.86 3.04
CA PRO A 83 -0.89 21.20 1.77
C PRO A 83 0.41 20.84 1.05
N LEU A 84 0.42 19.77 0.25
CA LEU A 84 1.54 19.56 -0.66
C LEU A 84 1.43 20.60 -1.77
N ALA A 85 2.40 21.50 -1.84
CA ALA A 85 2.66 22.30 -3.02
C ALA A 85 3.30 21.42 -4.11
N SER A 86 3.23 21.84 -5.37
CA SER A 86 3.76 21.07 -6.51
C SER A 86 5.27 20.84 -6.47
N ASP A 87 5.98 21.69 -5.73
CA ASP A 87 7.41 21.61 -5.44
C ASP A 87 7.71 20.86 -4.14
N THR A 88 6.69 20.34 -3.44
CA THR A 88 6.91 19.63 -2.18
C THR A 88 7.73 18.39 -2.48
N PRO A 89 8.97 18.33 -2.01
CA PRO A 89 9.83 17.20 -2.30
C PRO A 89 9.25 15.94 -1.65
N ILE A 90 8.97 14.95 -2.49
CA ILE A 90 8.55 13.62 -2.08
C ILE A 90 9.81 12.82 -1.75
N ALA A 91 9.75 11.96 -0.73
CA ALA A 91 10.83 11.03 -0.45
C ALA A 91 11.14 10.19 -1.70
N ASN A 92 12.40 9.78 -1.84
CA ASN A 92 12.82 8.94 -2.96
C ASN A 92 12.01 7.63 -2.97
N MET A 93 10.91 7.59 -3.73
CA MET A 93 9.93 6.50 -3.71
C MET A 93 10.57 5.16 -4.11
N MET A 94 11.56 5.20 -5.00
CA MET A 94 12.32 4.00 -5.40
C MET A 94 13.14 3.47 -4.23
N ALA A 95 13.85 4.35 -3.50
CA ALA A 95 14.57 3.97 -2.28
C ALA A 95 13.63 3.39 -1.22
N MET A 96 12.43 3.97 -1.04
CA MET A 96 11.44 3.48 -0.09
C MET A 96 10.92 2.09 -0.47
N ALA A 97 10.54 1.91 -1.73
CA ALA A 97 10.09 0.63 -2.25
C ALA A 97 11.16 -0.46 -2.14
N MET A 98 12.41 -0.10 -2.42
CA MET A 98 13.52 -1.02 -2.25
C MET A 98 13.80 -1.34 -0.79
N SER A 99 13.74 -0.36 0.10
CA SER A 99 13.92 -0.57 1.54
C SER A 99 12.94 -1.58 2.11
N VAL A 100 11.64 -1.44 1.78
CA VAL A 100 10.61 -2.37 2.24
C VAL A 100 10.84 -3.78 1.69
N LYS A 101 11.19 -3.91 0.40
CA LYS A 101 11.56 -5.21 -0.18
C LYS A 101 12.77 -5.82 0.53
N LEU A 102 13.79 -5.04 0.84
CA LEU A 102 14.99 -5.51 1.53
C LEU A 102 14.73 -5.89 2.98
N LEU A 103 13.86 -5.17 3.71
CA LEU A 103 13.40 -5.60 5.03
C LEU A 103 12.71 -6.97 4.95
N CYS A 104 11.86 -7.17 3.95
CA CYS A 104 11.23 -8.48 3.74
C CYS A 104 12.26 -9.57 3.40
N VAL A 105 13.27 -9.28 2.57
CA VAL A 105 14.34 -10.23 2.23
C VAL A 105 15.19 -10.57 3.46
N GLU A 106 15.57 -9.57 4.26
CA GLU A 106 16.30 -9.77 5.52
C GLU A 106 15.48 -10.63 6.49
N GLY A 107 14.17 -10.41 6.56
CA GLY A 107 13.25 -11.31 7.27
C GLY A 107 13.32 -12.76 6.76
N ARG A 108 13.30 -12.99 5.45
CA ARG A 108 13.38 -14.35 4.87
C ARG A 108 14.71 -15.05 5.19
N LYS A 109 15.81 -14.30 5.25
CA LYS A 109 17.09 -14.83 5.70
C LYS A 109 17.06 -15.21 7.19
N LEU A 110 16.54 -14.32 8.03
CA LEU A 110 16.42 -14.55 9.46
C LEU A 110 15.54 -15.78 9.75
N GLU A 111 14.48 -16.01 8.97
CA GLU A 111 13.70 -17.25 9.03
C GLU A 111 14.54 -18.50 8.75
N SER A 112 15.36 -18.50 7.68
CA SER A 112 16.20 -19.66 7.37
C SER A 112 17.26 -19.93 8.43
N ASP A 113 17.66 -18.89 9.17
CA ASP A 113 18.61 -18.97 10.27
C ASP A 113 17.93 -19.32 11.62
N GLY A 114 16.61 -19.55 11.63
CA GLY A 114 15.83 -19.87 12.83
C GLY A 114 15.59 -18.67 13.76
N GLN A 115 15.86 -17.45 13.31
CA GLN A 115 15.71 -16.21 14.06
C GLN A 115 14.31 -15.59 13.86
N THR A 116 13.26 -16.36 14.21
CA THR A 116 11.85 -16.00 13.97
C THR A 116 11.48 -14.62 14.53
N THR A 117 11.94 -14.27 15.74
CA THR A 117 11.62 -12.99 16.38
C THR A 117 12.12 -11.80 15.56
N GLU A 118 13.35 -11.86 15.07
CA GLU A 118 13.95 -10.80 14.27
C GLU A 118 13.35 -10.73 12.87
N ALA A 119 12.94 -11.88 12.30
CA ALA A 119 12.19 -11.92 11.05
C ALA A 119 10.85 -11.18 11.17
N ILE A 120 10.09 -11.46 12.23
CA ILE A 120 8.82 -10.76 12.54
C ILE A 120 9.08 -9.26 12.69
N ARG A 121 10.15 -8.87 13.39
CA ARG A 121 10.49 -7.45 13.54
C ARG A 121 10.74 -6.76 12.20
N CYS A 122 11.37 -7.44 11.24
CA CYS A 122 11.55 -6.92 9.89
C CYS A 122 10.21 -6.72 9.16
N TYR A 123 9.30 -7.69 9.25
CA TYR A 123 7.97 -7.59 8.64
C TYR A 123 7.11 -6.52 9.31
N CYS A 124 7.14 -6.41 10.63
CA CYS A 124 6.44 -5.34 11.37
C CYS A 124 6.99 -3.96 11.01
N SER A 125 8.31 -3.82 10.82
CA SER A 125 8.90 -2.57 10.34
C SER A 125 8.34 -2.20 8.96
N ALA A 126 8.30 -3.15 8.02
CA ALA A 126 7.72 -2.96 6.69
C ALA A 126 6.22 -2.62 6.73
N LEU A 127 5.45 -3.27 7.61
CA LEU A 127 4.03 -2.98 7.84
C LEU A 127 3.82 -1.54 8.34
N ARG A 128 4.58 -1.10 9.34
CA ARG A 128 4.51 0.25 9.90
C ARG A 128 4.90 1.32 8.89
N ILE A 129 5.92 1.07 8.05
CA ILE A 129 6.26 1.96 6.93
C ILE A 129 5.07 2.05 5.96
N GLY A 130 4.44 0.93 5.60
CA GLY A 130 3.25 0.93 4.75
C GLY A 130 2.07 1.72 5.35
N ARG A 131 1.82 1.57 6.65
CA ARG A 131 0.87 2.40 7.41
C ARG A 131 1.21 3.88 7.32
N ASP A 132 2.46 4.27 7.56
CA ASP A 132 2.89 5.67 7.58
C ASP A 132 2.73 6.37 6.22
N PHE A 133 2.81 5.60 5.13
CA PHE A 133 2.54 6.06 3.77
C PHE A 133 1.06 6.07 3.41
N THR A 134 0.21 5.42 4.21
CA THR A 134 -1.24 5.38 4.01
C THR A 134 -2.02 6.24 5.01
N VAL A 135 -1.36 7.01 5.88
CA VAL A 135 -2.05 7.91 6.81
C VAL A 135 -2.92 8.92 6.06
N PRO A 136 -4.02 9.41 6.66
CA PRO A 136 -4.85 10.43 6.04
C PRO A 136 -4.02 11.62 5.53
N GLY A 137 -4.44 12.22 4.41
CA GLY A 137 -3.79 13.39 3.83
C GLY A 137 -2.53 13.12 3.00
N GLN A 138 -2.12 11.85 2.82
CA GLN A 138 -1.12 11.49 1.83
C GLN A 138 -1.72 11.59 0.42
N PRO A 139 -0.97 12.06 -0.58
CA PRO A 139 -1.41 12.09 -1.97
C PRO A 139 -1.53 10.66 -2.49
N ASN A 140 -2.35 10.48 -3.54
CA ASN A 140 -2.77 9.16 -4.00
C ASN A 140 -1.57 8.27 -4.38
N ILE A 141 -0.56 8.82 -5.05
CA ILE A 141 0.63 8.04 -5.45
C ILE A 141 1.43 7.50 -4.25
N VAL A 142 1.57 8.31 -3.18
CA VAL A 142 2.30 7.91 -1.96
C VAL A 142 1.47 6.89 -1.18
N TRP A 143 0.16 7.08 -1.13
CA TRP A 143 -0.77 6.15 -0.49
C TRP A 143 -0.81 4.78 -1.20
N LEU A 144 -0.88 4.74 -2.54
CA LEU A 144 -0.81 3.51 -3.32
C LEU A 144 0.51 2.76 -3.09
N LEU A 145 1.61 3.50 -2.98
CA LEU A 145 2.90 2.94 -2.64
C LEU A 145 2.88 2.29 -1.25
N GLY A 146 2.27 2.95 -0.25
CA GLY A 146 2.07 2.37 1.09
C GLY A 146 1.25 1.08 1.08
N LEU A 147 0.19 0.98 0.28
CA LEU A 147 -0.56 -0.28 0.10
C LEU A 147 0.32 -1.41 -0.46
N SER A 148 1.23 -1.10 -1.37
CA SER A 148 2.18 -2.10 -1.91
C SER A 148 3.13 -2.62 -0.83
N PHE A 149 3.51 -1.77 0.12
CA PHE A 149 4.39 -2.12 1.25
C PHE A 149 3.67 -3.05 2.22
N ILE A 150 2.44 -2.70 2.60
CA ILE A 150 1.58 -3.55 3.45
C ILE A 150 1.42 -4.93 2.81
N ASN A 151 1.03 -4.99 1.54
CA ASN A 151 0.86 -6.26 0.82
C ASN A 151 2.13 -7.12 0.82
N SER A 152 3.29 -6.49 0.61
CA SER A 152 4.58 -7.18 0.60
C SER A 152 4.91 -7.78 1.96
N ALA A 153 4.70 -7.03 3.04
CA ALA A 153 4.97 -7.45 4.40
C ALA A 153 3.98 -8.51 4.91
N VAL A 154 2.67 -8.29 4.71
CA VAL A 154 1.60 -9.24 5.07
C VAL A 154 1.85 -10.61 4.44
N ARG A 155 2.27 -10.64 3.17
CA ARG A 155 2.56 -11.92 2.49
C ARG A 155 3.65 -12.72 3.20
N GLN A 156 4.73 -12.06 3.62
CA GLN A 156 5.82 -12.77 4.30
C GLN A 156 5.45 -13.14 5.74
N ALA A 157 4.74 -12.25 6.46
CA ALA A 157 4.23 -12.53 7.79
C ALA A 157 3.28 -13.75 7.79
N ALA A 158 2.32 -13.80 6.87
CA ALA A 158 1.39 -14.93 6.75
C ALA A 158 2.12 -16.26 6.50
N ARG A 159 3.13 -16.27 5.62
CA ARG A 159 3.95 -17.46 5.36
C ARG A 159 4.71 -17.94 6.59
N LEU A 160 5.29 -17.01 7.35
CA LEU A 160 5.99 -17.34 8.60
C LEU A 160 5.02 -17.90 9.65
N VAL A 161 3.81 -17.36 9.74
CA VAL A 161 2.76 -17.89 10.63
C VAL A 161 2.32 -19.30 10.20
N ASP A 162 2.20 -19.54 8.89
CA ASP A 162 1.83 -20.85 8.33
C ASP A 162 2.89 -21.94 8.56
N SER A 163 4.18 -21.57 8.64
CA SER A 163 5.26 -22.53 8.91
C SER A 163 5.13 -23.21 10.28
N GLY A 164 4.40 -22.59 11.21
CA GLY A 164 4.26 -23.06 12.58
C GLY A 164 5.50 -22.85 13.46
N SER A 165 6.52 -22.12 12.99
CA SER A 165 7.74 -21.84 13.75
C SER A 165 7.62 -20.66 14.72
N VAL A 166 6.46 -20.00 14.77
CA VAL A 166 6.21 -18.81 15.58
C VAL A 166 5.64 -19.18 16.95
N THR A 167 6.23 -18.63 18.01
CA THR A 167 5.77 -18.85 19.38
C THR A 167 4.45 -18.10 19.66
N PRO A 168 3.67 -18.50 20.69
CA PRO A 168 2.44 -17.80 21.05
C PRO A 168 2.65 -16.31 21.36
N GLY A 169 3.72 -15.94 22.10
CA GLY A 169 4.00 -14.54 22.42
C GLY A 169 4.35 -13.69 21.19
N GLU A 170 5.07 -14.28 20.22
CA GLU A 170 5.34 -13.61 18.94
C GLU A 170 4.08 -13.46 18.09
N LEU A 171 3.19 -14.46 18.07
CA LEU A 171 1.89 -14.38 17.41
C LEU A 171 1.00 -13.29 18.03
N GLU A 172 0.96 -13.17 19.37
CA GLU A 172 0.22 -12.09 20.05
C GLU A 172 0.73 -10.70 19.66
N ASN A 173 2.06 -10.54 19.64
CA ASN A 173 2.68 -9.29 19.21
C ASN A 173 2.35 -8.98 17.74
N LEU A 174 2.47 -9.97 16.85
CA LEU A 174 2.15 -9.80 15.43
C LEU A 174 0.66 -9.44 15.23
N LEU A 175 -0.27 -10.09 15.95
CA LEU A 175 -1.69 -9.78 15.87
C LEU A 175 -1.98 -8.33 16.29
N LYS A 176 -1.32 -7.86 17.36
CA LYS A 176 -1.43 -6.47 17.82
C LYS A 176 -0.96 -5.48 16.75
N GLU A 177 0.18 -5.76 16.11
CA GLU A 177 0.73 -4.91 15.05
C GLU A 177 -0.17 -4.86 13.82
N LEU A 178 -0.69 -6.02 13.36
CA LEU A 178 -1.61 -6.09 12.23
C LEU A 178 -2.87 -5.24 12.46
N LYS A 179 -3.49 -5.37 13.64
CA LYS A 179 -4.66 -4.57 14.04
C LYS A 179 -4.36 -3.08 14.14
N GLN A 180 -3.19 -2.72 14.66
CA GLN A 180 -2.79 -1.32 14.73
C GLN A 180 -2.66 -0.73 13.32
N VAL A 181 -2.07 -1.46 12.39
CA VAL A 181 -1.97 -1.06 10.97
C VAL A 181 -3.36 -0.96 10.34
N GLU A 182 -4.25 -1.92 10.57
CA GLU A 182 -5.63 -1.91 10.05
C GLU A 182 -6.40 -0.68 10.53
N GLY A 183 -6.35 -0.39 11.83
CA GLY A 183 -7.11 0.71 12.44
C GLY A 183 -6.57 2.11 12.17
N THR A 184 -5.39 2.24 11.55
CA THR A 184 -4.75 3.54 11.28
C THR A 184 -4.50 3.80 9.80
N MET A 185 -4.75 2.82 8.93
CA MET A 185 -4.66 2.98 7.48
C MET A 185 -5.75 3.94 6.99
N GLY A 186 -5.36 4.99 6.28
CA GLY A 186 -6.28 5.92 5.63
C GLY A 186 -7.06 5.25 4.50
N SER A 187 -8.28 5.72 4.31
CA SER A 187 -9.18 5.30 3.24
C SER A 187 -8.75 5.84 1.88
N VAL A 188 -9.21 5.18 0.82
CA VAL A 188 -9.06 5.69 -0.56
C VAL A 188 -9.68 7.07 -0.74
N LEU A 189 -10.81 7.35 -0.06
CA LEU A 189 -11.48 8.65 -0.11
C LEU A 189 -10.58 9.76 0.44
N GLU A 190 -9.90 9.52 1.56
CA GLU A 190 -8.97 10.49 2.15
C GLU A 190 -7.76 10.75 1.25
N ALA A 191 -7.20 9.71 0.63
CA ALA A 191 -6.12 9.85 -0.34
C ALA A 191 -6.56 10.65 -1.58
N PHE A 192 -7.77 10.38 -2.06
CA PHE A 192 -8.37 11.06 -3.21
C PHE A 192 -8.65 12.54 -2.93
N VAL A 193 -9.17 12.86 -1.73
CA VAL A 193 -9.34 14.24 -1.27
C VAL A 193 -8.00 14.96 -1.16
N ALA A 194 -6.99 14.30 -0.60
CA ALA A 194 -5.64 14.87 -0.48
C ALA A 194 -5.04 15.18 -1.86
N GLU A 195 -5.15 14.24 -2.80
CA GLU A 195 -4.71 14.42 -4.19
C GLU A 195 -5.43 15.60 -4.85
N ARG A 196 -6.75 15.71 -4.68
CA ARG A 196 -7.53 16.85 -5.20
C ARG A 196 -7.05 18.19 -4.64
N VAL A 197 -6.74 18.27 -3.35
CA VAL A 197 -6.18 19.49 -2.74
C VAL A 197 -4.83 19.86 -3.36
N CYS A 198 -3.97 18.88 -3.65
CA CYS A 198 -2.70 19.12 -4.33
C CYS A 198 -2.93 19.70 -5.74
N TRP A 199 -3.92 19.16 -6.46
CA TRP A 199 -4.28 19.64 -7.79
C TRP A 199 -4.90 21.03 -7.77
N ASP A 200 -5.88 21.30 -6.91
CA ASP A 200 -6.51 22.62 -6.77
C ASP A 200 -5.45 23.68 -6.45
N ARG A 201 -4.47 23.34 -5.60
CA ARG A 201 -3.35 24.23 -5.30
C ARG A 201 -2.46 24.46 -6.52
N LYS A 202 -2.07 23.39 -7.22
CA LYS A 202 -1.25 23.49 -8.43
C LYS A 202 -1.92 24.37 -9.47
N ILE A 203 -3.21 24.19 -9.72
CA ILE A 203 -4.00 25.02 -10.63
C ILE A 203 -3.98 26.49 -10.18
N ALA A 204 -4.16 26.76 -8.89
CA ALA A 204 -4.07 28.11 -8.36
C ALA A 204 -2.68 28.74 -8.59
N ASP A 205 -1.60 27.99 -8.37
CA ASP A 205 -0.24 28.46 -8.60
C ASP A 205 0.02 28.76 -10.10
N LEU A 206 -0.50 27.92 -11.01
CA LEU A 206 -0.40 28.15 -12.47
C LEU A 206 -1.15 29.41 -12.92
N ASN A 207 -2.25 29.77 -12.26
CA ASN A 207 -3.00 30.99 -12.54
C ASN A 207 -2.25 32.27 -12.12
N ILE A 208 -1.40 32.16 -11.08
CA ILE A 208 -0.65 33.29 -10.51
C ILE A 208 0.64 33.55 -11.29
N ALA A 209 1.35 32.51 -11.75
CA ALA A 209 2.67 32.64 -12.39
C ALA A 209 2.88 31.65 -13.56
N PRO A 210 2.25 31.87 -14.73
CA PRO A 210 2.39 30.98 -15.89
C PRO A 210 3.78 31.02 -16.55
N GLU A 211 4.57 32.07 -16.29
CA GLU A 211 5.90 32.31 -16.88
C GLU A 211 6.86 31.12 -16.69
N GLY A 212 6.76 30.42 -15.55
CA GLY A 212 7.59 29.26 -15.24
C GLY A 212 7.33 28.03 -16.12
N ILE A 213 6.12 27.88 -16.68
CA ILE A 213 5.83 26.81 -17.65
C ILE A 213 6.31 27.20 -19.04
N VAL A 214 6.04 28.44 -19.45
CA VAL A 214 6.37 28.92 -20.81
C VAL A 214 7.88 28.83 -21.06
N ALA A 215 8.70 29.17 -20.06
CA ALA A 215 10.16 29.07 -20.12
C ALA A 215 10.71 27.63 -20.33
N SER A 216 9.90 26.59 -20.05
CA SER A 216 10.29 25.18 -20.23
C SER A 216 9.91 24.60 -21.61
N SER A 217 9.10 25.31 -22.40
CA SER A 217 8.76 24.87 -23.75
C SER A 217 9.86 25.28 -24.74
N GLU A 218 10.81 24.38 -24.97
CA GLU A 218 11.97 24.61 -25.86
C GLU A 218 11.58 25.01 -27.29
N THR A 219 10.32 24.84 -27.70
CA THR A 219 9.86 25.12 -29.05
C THR A 219 9.30 26.53 -29.26
N GLY A 220 9.01 27.30 -28.20
CA GLY A 220 8.46 28.66 -28.32
C GLY A 220 7.13 28.77 -29.08
N GLN A 221 6.41 27.65 -29.26
CA GLN A 221 5.25 27.55 -30.16
C GLN A 221 3.90 27.83 -29.51
N ILE A 222 3.82 27.94 -28.18
CA ILE A 222 2.56 28.15 -27.46
C ILE A 222 2.65 29.49 -26.72
N SER A 223 1.77 30.43 -27.06
CA SER A 223 1.65 31.68 -26.32
C SER A 223 1.13 31.43 -24.91
N GLU A 224 1.46 32.31 -23.95
CA GLU A 224 0.94 32.22 -22.59
C GLU A 224 -0.60 32.16 -22.55
N SER A 225 -1.27 32.94 -23.41
CA SER A 225 -2.73 32.93 -23.54
C SER A 225 -3.28 31.58 -24.03
N GLU A 226 -2.60 30.93 -24.97
CA GLU A 226 -2.99 29.60 -25.45
C GLU A 226 -2.80 28.56 -24.35
N LEU A 227 -1.66 28.59 -23.65
CA LEU A 227 -1.40 27.70 -22.52
C LEU A 227 -2.45 27.87 -21.42
N ARG A 228 -2.80 29.12 -21.07
CA ARG A 228 -3.84 29.41 -20.08
C ARG A 228 -5.20 28.84 -20.52
N GLY A 229 -5.60 29.08 -21.77
CA GLY A 229 -6.84 28.53 -22.31
C GLY A 229 -6.89 27.00 -22.32
N MET A 230 -5.75 26.34 -22.63
CA MET A 230 -5.61 24.88 -22.55
C MET A 230 -5.75 24.37 -21.11
N LEU A 231 -5.11 25.04 -20.15
CA LEU A 231 -5.19 24.66 -18.73
C LEU A 231 -6.61 24.87 -18.18
N GLU A 232 -7.25 25.99 -18.46
CA GLU A 232 -8.64 26.26 -18.05
C GLU A 232 -9.60 25.22 -18.60
N GLY A 233 -9.49 24.87 -19.90
CA GLY A 233 -10.28 23.81 -20.52
C GLY A 233 -10.03 22.44 -19.91
N ALA A 234 -8.77 22.10 -19.66
CA ALA A 234 -8.39 20.83 -19.03
C ALA A 234 -8.94 20.70 -17.59
N VAL A 235 -8.82 21.76 -16.78
CA VAL A 235 -9.35 21.81 -15.41
C VAL A 235 -10.87 21.70 -15.40
N ALA A 236 -11.55 22.44 -16.28
CA ALA A 236 -13.00 22.37 -16.42
C ALA A 236 -13.47 20.96 -16.83
N GLY A 237 -12.70 20.26 -17.66
CA GLY A 237 -12.95 18.86 -18.02
C GLY A 237 -12.63 17.85 -16.93
N ALA A 238 -11.65 18.13 -16.06
CA ALA A 238 -11.22 17.21 -15.00
C ALA A 238 -12.16 17.26 -13.79
N LYS A 239 -12.70 18.44 -13.45
CA LYS A 239 -13.54 18.63 -12.26
C LYS A 239 -14.74 17.66 -12.18
N PRO A 240 -15.55 17.45 -13.24
CA PRO A 240 -16.65 16.48 -13.18
C PRO A 240 -16.19 15.03 -12.98
N GLN A 241 -14.97 14.68 -13.44
CA GLN A 241 -14.39 13.35 -13.19
C GLN A 241 -14.02 13.18 -11.71
N TRP A 242 -13.42 14.21 -11.10
CA TRP A 242 -13.15 14.25 -9.65
C TRP A 242 -14.41 14.20 -8.80
N ASP A 243 -15.44 14.95 -9.17
CA ASP A 243 -16.72 14.98 -8.44
C ASP A 243 -17.41 13.60 -8.48
N LEU A 244 -17.42 12.93 -9.65
CA LEU A 244 -17.93 11.57 -9.79
C LEU A 244 -17.15 10.56 -8.94
N GLY A 245 -15.81 10.64 -8.95
CA GLY A 245 -14.96 9.78 -8.14
C GLY A 245 -15.21 9.94 -6.64
N LEU A 246 -15.34 11.17 -6.14
CA LEU A 246 -15.66 11.43 -4.73
C LEU A 246 -17.02 10.85 -4.34
N GLU A 247 -18.04 11.01 -5.18
CA GLU A 247 -19.37 10.45 -4.91
C GLU A 247 -19.33 8.91 -4.86
N TYR A 248 -18.58 8.30 -5.78
CA TYR A 248 -18.40 6.84 -5.81
C TYR A 248 -17.67 6.32 -4.57
N LEU A 249 -16.55 6.95 -4.18
CA LEU A 249 -15.71 6.51 -3.07
C LEU A 249 -16.37 6.69 -1.69
N GLN A 250 -17.45 7.46 -1.58
CA GLN A 250 -18.28 7.54 -0.36
C GLN A 250 -19.17 6.30 -0.14
N LYS A 251 -19.41 5.51 -1.19
CA LYS A 251 -20.27 4.33 -1.12
C LYS A 251 -19.45 3.12 -0.65
N PRO A 252 -19.99 2.25 0.23
CA PRO A 252 -19.35 0.97 0.54
C PRO A 252 -19.10 0.15 -0.73
N TYR A 253 -17.92 -0.46 -0.88
CA TYR A 253 -17.58 -1.20 -2.10
C TYR A 253 -18.58 -2.29 -2.44
N ALA A 254 -19.06 -3.03 -1.44
CA ALA A 254 -20.04 -4.11 -1.61
C ALA A 254 -21.37 -3.64 -2.24
N THR A 255 -21.70 -2.35 -2.14
CA THR A 255 -22.91 -1.76 -2.74
C THR A 255 -22.60 -0.82 -3.90
N ALA A 256 -21.31 -0.56 -4.17
CA ALA A 256 -20.87 0.31 -5.24
C ALA A 256 -20.95 -0.41 -6.59
N ASN A 257 -21.62 0.19 -7.57
CA ASN A 257 -21.72 -0.36 -8.91
C ASN A 257 -20.57 0.14 -9.80
N THR A 258 -19.43 -0.56 -9.74
CA THR A 258 -18.22 -0.20 -10.51
C THR A 258 -18.49 -0.09 -12.01
N LEU A 259 -19.28 -1.00 -12.59
CA LEU A 259 -19.63 -0.95 -14.02
C LEU A 259 -20.45 0.29 -14.38
N SER A 260 -21.34 0.73 -13.48
CA SER A 260 -22.13 1.94 -13.68
C SER A 260 -21.23 3.18 -13.66
N VAL A 261 -20.34 3.29 -12.67
CA VAL A 261 -19.48 4.48 -12.56
C VAL A 261 -18.47 4.58 -13.70
N THR A 262 -17.94 3.46 -14.21
CA THR A 262 -17.06 3.47 -15.38
C THR A 262 -17.79 3.99 -16.62
N LYS A 263 -19.04 3.56 -16.85
CA LYS A 263 -19.88 4.06 -17.96
C LYS A 263 -20.20 5.55 -17.81
N GLU A 264 -20.43 5.99 -16.58
CA GLU A 264 -20.69 7.39 -16.27
C GLU A 264 -19.43 8.24 -16.50
N LEU A 265 -18.26 7.76 -16.08
CA LEU A 265 -16.97 8.39 -16.33
C LEU A 265 -16.69 8.52 -17.83
N ASP A 266 -16.95 7.48 -18.63
CA ASP A 266 -16.85 7.54 -20.09
C ASP A 266 -17.79 8.59 -20.69
N THR A 267 -19.01 8.70 -20.14
CA THR A 267 -19.99 9.70 -20.56
C THR A 267 -19.52 11.12 -20.22
N VAL A 268 -18.91 11.31 -19.05
CA VAL A 268 -18.27 12.58 -18.67
C VAL A 268 -17.11 12.90 -19.62
N ARG A 269 -16.22 11.94 -19.88
CA ARG A 269 -15.04 12.12 -20.76
C ARG A 269 -15.42 12.47 -22.20
N LYS A 270 -16.52 11.91 -22.72
CA LYS A 270 -17.04 12.23 -24.06
C LYS A 270 -17.58 13.66 -24.18
N LYS A 271 -18.00 14.29 -23.09
CA LYS A 271 -18.46 15.69 -23.07
C LYS A 271 -17.32 16.71 -23.07
N ILE A 272 -16.08 16.27 -22.81
CA ILE A 272 -14.91 17.14 -22.81
C ILE A 272 -14.52 17.46 -24.26
N PRO A 273 -14.34 18.75 -24.62
CA PRO A 273 -13.86 19.13 -25.94
C PRO A 273 -12.58 18.38 -26.31
N GLU A 274 -12.48 17.96 -27.57
CA GLU A 274 -11.38 17.09 -28.02
C GLU A 274 -9.99 17.67 -27.71
N LYS A 275 -9.82 18.99 -27.92
CA LYS A 275 -8.59 19.72 -27.63
C LYS A 275 -8.16 19.68 -26.15
N ASP A 276 -9.11 19.51 -25.22
CA ASP A 276 -8.87 19.55 -23.78
C ASP A 276 -8.79 18.13 -23.17
N ARG A 277 -9.22 17.11 -23.92
CA ARG A 277 -9.42 15.74 -23.41
C ARG A 277 -8.13 15.10 -22.91
N TYR A 278 -7.01 15.26 -23.61
CA TYR A 278 -5.73 14.66 -23.21
C TYR A 278 -5.27 15.20 -21.85
N LEU A 279 -5.18 16.53 -21.72
CA LEU A 279 -4.76 17.17 -20.47
C LEU A 279 -5.77 16.93 -19.36
N SER A 280 -7.07 17.02 -19.64
CA SER A 280 -8.10 16.71 -18.65
C SER A 280 -7.99 15.27 -18.10
N ASN A 281 -7.77 14.28 -18.97
CA ASN A 281 -7.57 12.90 -18.56
C ASN A 281 -6.26 12.72 -17.77
N PHE A 282 -5.22 13.50 -18.07
CA PHE A 282 -3.97 13.52 -17.31
C PHE A 282 -4.13 14.15 -15.92
N LEU A 283 -4.97 15.17 -15.79
CA LEU A 283 -5.31 15.83 -14.53
C LEU A 283 -6.37 15.08 -13.70
N SER A 284 -7.03 14.11 -14.32
CA SER A 284 -7.99 13.23 -13.66
C SER A 284 -7.25 12.04 -13.05
N PRO A 285 -7.72 11.50 -11.91
CA PRO A 285 -7.23 10.24 -11.41
C PRO A 285 -7.53 9.16 -12.44
N MET A 286 -6.57 8.26 -12.67
CA MET A 286 -6.62 7.35 -13.82
C MET A 286 -7.80 6.38 -13.71
N ASP A 287 -8.06 5.83 -12.53
CA ASP A 287 -9.18 4.92 -12.25
C ASP A 287 -9.47 4.78 -10.73
N PHE A 288 -10.39 5.57 -10.20
CA PHE A 288 -10.74 5.52 -8.76
C PHE A 288 -11.40 4.20 -8.34
N ALA A 289 -11.99 3.44 -9.27
CA ALA A 289 -12.56 2.13 -8.95
C ALA A 289 -11.44 1.09 -8.79
N GLU A 290 -10.43 1.15 -9.64
CA GLU A 290 -9.21 0.34 -9.49
C GLU A 290 -8.50 0.66 -8.16
N GLU A 291 -8.37 1.94 -7.81
CA GLU A 291 -7.77 2.36 -6.53
C GLU A 291 -8.54 1.82 -5.32
N GLN A 292 -9.87 1.90 -5.35
CA GLN A 292 -10.70 1.31 -4.29
C GLN A 292 -10.53 -0.21 -4.23
N ALA A 293 -10.45 -0.91 -5.37
CA ALA A 293 -10.21 -2.35 -5.41
C ALA A 293 -8.82 -2.71 -4.86
N ARG A 294 -7.77 -1.93 -5.14
CA ARG A 294 -6.42 -2.09 -4.57
C ARG A 294 -6.43 -1.97 -3.05
N TRP A 295 -7.15 -0.99 -2.52
CA TRP A 295 -7.32 -0.83 -1.08
C TRP A 295 -8.08 -1.98 -0.43
N MET A 296 -9.21 -2.39 -1.02
CA MET A 296 -9.98 -3.53 -0.52
C MET A 296 -9.14 -4.82 -0.55
N ALA A 297 -8.29 -5.01 -1.57
CA ALA A 297 -7.39 -6.14 -1.64
C ALA A 297 -6.32 -6.11 -0.53
N ALA A 298 -5.71 -4.95 -0.29
CA ALA A 298 -4.75 -4.78 0.81
C ALA A 298 -5.41 -5.05 2.17
N LYS A 299 -6.58 -4.46 2.41
CA LYS A 299 -7.36 -4.65 3.64
C LYS A 299 -7.78 -6.11 3.83
N SER A 300 -8.29 -6.77 2.79
CA SER A 300 -8.70 -8.17 2.85
C SER A 300 -7.52 -9.08 3.19
N ARG A 301 -6.33 -8.86 2.61
CA ARG A 301 -5.12 -9.65 2.95
C ARG A 301 -4.66 -9.43 4.38
N LEU A 302 -4.70 -8.18 4.86
CA LEU A 302 -4.36 -7.85 6.24
C LEU A 302 -5.27 -8.61 7.22
N LEU A 303 -6.58 -8.56 7.01
CA LEU A 303 -7.57 -9.28 7.82
C LEU A 303 -7.41 -10.80 7.74
N GLN A 304 -7.10 -11.35 6.56
CA GLN A 304 -6.80 -12.79 6.42
C GLN A 304 -5.58 -13.19 7.26
N CYS A 305 -4.53 -12.35 7.28
CA CYS A 305 -3.35 -12.58 8.12
C CYS A 305 -3.69 -12.48 9.61
N GLU A 306 -4.53 -11.53 10.04
CA GLU A 306 -5.00 -11.46 11.42
C GLU A 306 -5.76 -12.73 11.83
N ILE A 307 -6.69 -13.19 10.99
CA ILE A 307 -7.44 -14.44 11.23
C ILE A 307 -6.48 -15.62 11.31
N LEU A 308 -5.49 -15.69 10.42
CA LEU A 308 -4.49 -16.76 10.43
C LEU A 308 -3.69 -16.78 11.74
N VAL A 309 -3.22 -15.62 12.21
CA VAL A 309 -2.52 -15.51 13.49
C VAL A 309 -3.42 -15.94 14.65
N ALA A 310 -4.68 -15.50 14.67
CA ALA A 310 -5.65 -15.89 15.68
C ALA A 310 -5.95 -17.40 15.68
N LEU A 311 -6.00 -18.03 14.50
CA LEU A 311 -6.15 -19.48 14.36
C LEU A 311 -4.97 -20.23 14.99
N GLN A 312 -3.74 -19.76 14.78
CA GLN A 312 -2.55 -20.38 15.37
C GLN A 312 -2.51 -20.18 16.89
N LEU A 313 -2.89 -18.99 17.39
CA LEU A 313 -3.04 -18.73 18.82
C LEU A 313 -4.10 -19.64 19.45
N TYR A 314 -5.26 -19.79 18.81
CA TYR A 314 -6.31 -20.70 19.26
C TYR A 314 -5.74 -22.11 19.43
N ARG A 315 -5.10 -22.66 18.39
CA ARG A 315 -4.48 -23.99 18.45
C ARG A 315 -3.42 -24.12 19.52
N ALA A 316 -2.55 -23.13 19.67
CA ALA A 316 -1.51 -23.17 20.70
C ALA A 316 -2.11 -23.31 22.12
N THR A 317 -3.31 -22.74 22.34
CA THR A 317 -4.00 -22.82 23.63
C THR A 317 -4.91 -24.04 23.81
N SER A 318 -5.58 -24.50 22.75
CA SER A 318 -6.59 -25.57 22.84
C SER A 318 -6.09 -26.93 22.35
N GLY A 319 -4.94 -26.98 21.68
CA GLY A 319 -4.40 -28.17 21.00
C GLY A 319 -4.98 -28.42 19.59
N GLU A 320 -6.10 -27.79 19.24
CA GLU A 320 -6.82 -27.99 17.98
C GLU A 320 -7.24 -26.66 17.33
N PHE A 321 -7.55 -26.67 16.04
CA PHE A 321 -8.14 -25.50 15.39
C PHE A 321 -9.61 -25.32 15.77
N PRO A 322 -10.15 -24.09 15.72
CA PRO A 322 -11.57 -23.89 15.97
C PRO A 322 -12.41 -24.55 14.87
N LYS A 323 -13.65 -24.89 15.20
CA LYS A 323 -14.60 -25.49 14.24
C LYS A 323 -15.18 -24.42 13.32
N ASP A 324 -15.39 -23.22 13.85
CA ASP A 324 -15.87 -22.05 13.12
C ASP A 324 -15.04 -20.80 13.47
N LEU A 325 -14.97 -19.81 12.58
CA LEU A 325 -14.31 -18.55 12.89
C LEU A 325 -14.95 -17.81 14.08
N ALA A 326 -16.23 -18.06 14.37
CA ALA A 326 -16.93 -17.52 15.54
C ALA A 326 -16.24 -17.87 16.87
N ASP A 327 -15.55 -19.02 16.95
CA ASP A 327 -14.83 -19.46 18.16
C ASP A 327 -13.60 -18.57 18.47
N LEU A 328 -13.19 -17.70 17.55
CA LEU A 328 -12.10 -16.73 17.76
C LEU A 328 -12.57 -15.49 18.55
N SER A 329 -13.88 -15.28 18.68
CA SER A 329 -14.49 -14.18 19.44
C SER A 329 -15.02 -14.68 20.80
N PRO A 330 -14.95 -13.88 21.89
CA PRO A 330 -14.44 -12.51 21.96
C PRO A 330 -12.93 -12.42 22.21
N LYS A 331 -12.24 -13.57 22.36
CA LYS A 331 -10.86 -13.62 22.87
C LYS A 331 -9.86 -12.92 21.96
N TYR A 332 -9.88 -13.23 20.67
CA TYR A 332 -8.94 -12.66 19.69
C TYR A 332 -9.55 -11.51 18.91
N PHE A 333 -10.88 -11.44 18.76
CA PHE A 333 -11.57 -10.35 18.11
C PHE A 333 -12.84 -9.99 18.89
N SER A 334 -13.21 -8.70 18.93
CA SER A 334 -14.53 -8.30 19.42
C SER A 334 -15.64 -8.93 18.58
N GLU A 335 -15.49 -8.88 17.26
CA GLU A 335 -16.31 -9.56 16.26
C GLU A 335 -15.42 -10.15 15.17
N VAL A 336 -15.82 -11.28 14.58
CA VAL A 336 -15.05 -11.89 13.49
C VAL A 336 -15.02 -10.95 12.28
N PRO A 337 -13.84 -10.61 11.74
CA PRO A 337 -13.75 -9.74 10.57
C PRO A 337 -14.53 -10.30 9.36
N VAL A 338 -15.10 -9.39 8.57
CA VAL A 338 -15.76 -9.69 7.30
C VAL A 338 -14.86 -9.31 6.12
N ASP A 339 -15.05 -9.98 4.98
CA ASP A 339 -14.34 -9.67 3.76
C ASP A 339 -14.81 -8.31 3.21
N PRO A 340 -13.93 -7.31 3.07
CA PRO A 340 -14.33 -5.95 2.68
C PRO A 340 -14.94 -5.85 1.28
N PHE A 341 -14.75 -6.85 0.42
CA PHE A 341 -15.38 -6.90 -0.90
C PHE A 341 -16.88 -7.22 -0.85
N THR A 342 -17.28 -8.14 0.04
CA THR A 342 -18.64 -8.70 0.05
C THR A 342 -19.44 -8.31 1.28
N GLY A 343 -18.78 -7.91 2.37
CA GLY A 343 -19.39 -7.75 3.68
C GLY A 343 -19.79 -9.08 4.34
N HIS A 344 -19.44 -10.23 3.74
CA HIS A 344 -19.68 -11.55 4.30
C HIS A 344 -18.48 -12.06 5.09
N ARG A 345 -18.68 -13.08 5.94
CA ARG A 345 -17.59 -13.74 6.65
C ARG A 345 -16.60 -14.38 5.67
N PHE A 346 -15.32 -14.35 6.03
CA PHE A 346 -14.31 -15.13 5.31
C PHE A 346 -14.68 -16.62 5.30
N GLN A 347 -14.42 -17.28 4.17
CA GLN A 347 -14.60 -18.73 4.08
C GLN A 347 -13.47 -19.42 4.84
N TYR A 348 -13.83 -20.34 5.72
CA TYR A 348 -12.90 -21.11 6.54
C TYR A 348 -13.17 -22.60 6.36
N SER A 349 -12.11 -23.35 6.03
CA SER A 349 -12.15 -24.80 5.96
C SER A 349 -11.17 -25.37 6.98
N PRO A 350 -11.66 -25.88 8.13
CA PRO A 350 -10.79 -26.52 9.11
C PRO A 350 -10.20 -27.80 8.49
N SER A 351 -8.88 -27.89 8.44
CA SER A 351 -8.17 -29.13 8.12
C SER A 351 -7.07 -29.37 9.12
N LEU A 352 -6.91 -30.64 9.50
CA LEU A 352 -5.80 -31.10 10.34
C LEU A 352 -4.47 -31.00 9.61
N ASN A 353 -4.47 -31.10 8.28
CA ASN A 353 -3.28 -30.84 7.48
C ASN A 353 -3.12 -29.32 7.32
N PRO A 354 -2.06 -28.70 7.88
CA PRO A 354 -1.82 -27.28 7.71
C PRO A 354 -1.87 -26.85 6.25
N ALA A 355 -1.28 -27.64 5.33
CA ALA A 355 -1.25 -27.37 3.89
C ALA A 355 -2.62 -27.35 3.20
N GLN A 356 -3.66 -27.89 3.85
CA GLN A 356 -5.02 -27.89 3.33
C GLN A 356 -5.94 -26.88 4.02
N ARG A 357 -5.48 -26.22 5.09
CA ARG A 357 -6.26 -25.18 5.75
C ARG A 357 -6.33 -23.95 4.87
N ARG A 358 -7.51 -23.36 4.77
CA ARG A 358 -7.70 -22.14 3.96
C ARG A 358 -8.62 -21.17 4.66
N VAL A 359 -8.19 -19.92 4.68
CA VAL A 359 -9.02 -18.74 4.90
C VAL A 359 -9.06 -18.02 3.57
N ARG A 360 -10.25 -17.77 3.02
CA ARG A 360 -10.40 -17.12 1.71
C ARG A 360 -11.38 -15.96 1.77
N GLY A 361 -10.97 -14.84 1.19
CA GLY A 361 -11.89 -13.79 0.76
C GLY A 361 -12.48 -14.13 -0.61
N SER A 362 -13.59 -13.50 -0.96
CA SER A 362 -14.17 -13.60 -2.31
C SER A 362 -13.38 -12.80 -3.34
N GLY A 363 -12.66 -11.76 -2.90
CA GLY A 363 -11.90 -10.86 -3.77
C GLY A 363 -12.81 -9.98 -4.64
N PRO A 364 -12.25 -9.25 -5.62
CA PRO A 364 -13.00 -8.31 -6.47
C PRO A 364 -13.95 -9.00 -7.46
N SER A 365 -13.75 -10.28 -7.76
CA SER A 365 -14.63 -11.04 -8.66
C SER A 365 -15.82 -11.63 -7.90
N VAL A 366 -16.99 -11.00 -8.02
CA VAL A 366 -18.25 -11.43 -7.37
C VAL A 366 -18.85 -12.70 -8.01
N ASN A 367 -18.15 -13.34 -8.95
CA ASN A 367 -18.55 -14.66 -9.48
C ASN A 367 -17.81 -15.78 -8.73
N PRO A 368 -18.39 -16.36 -7.67
CA PRO A 368 -17.88 -17.57 -7.04
C PRO A 368 -17.95 -18.73 -8.04
N GLY A 369 -16.89 -18.91 -8.84
CA GLY A 369 -16.78 -20.02 -9.79
C GLY A 369 -16.02 -19.72 -11.09
N SER A 370 -15.71 -18.46 -11.42
CA SER A 370 -15.19 -18.12 -12.75
C SER A 370 -13.68 -18.31 -12.93
N GLY A 371 -13.03 -19.19 -12.16
CA GLY A 371 -11.67 -19.70 -12.38
C GLY A 371 -10.67 -18.74 -13.05
N THR A 372 -9.73 -18.21 -12.26
CA THR A 372 -8.52 -17.47 -12.69
C THR A 372 -8.79 -16.15 -13.42
N VAL A 373 -8.68 -15.04 -12.68
CA VAL A 373 -8.28 -13.75 -13.26
C VAL A 373 -6.76 -13.82 -13.42
N ASP A 374 -6.28 -13.86 -14.67
CA ASP A 374 -4.85 -13.86 -14.96
C ASP A 374 -4.28 -12.49 -14.59
N PHE A 375 -3.34 -12.49 -13.64
CA PHE A 375 -2.90 -11.30 -12.92
C PHE A 375 -1.38 -11.25 -12.82
N ASP A 376 -0.77 -10.08 -13.02
CA ASP A 376 0.69 -9.91 -12.93
C ASP A 376 1.14 -9.64 -11.48
N PRO A 377 1.75 -10.60 -10.78
CA PRO A 377 2.14 -10.47 -9.37
C PRO A 377 3.32 -9.50 -9.14
N THR A 378 3.90 -8.90 -10.19
CA THR A 378 5.13 -8.11 -10.08
C THR A 378 4.92 -6.61 -9.85
N ASN A 379 3.74 -6.09 -10.16
CA ASN A 379 3.47 -4.64 -10.15
C ASN A 379 2.60 -4.15 -8.97
N GLY A 380 2.16 -5.04 -8.07
CA GLY A 380 1.39 -4.68 -6.88
C GLY A 380 -0.06 -4.24 -7.13
N ALA A 381 -0.53 -4.33 -8.37
CA ALA A 381 -1.84 -3.83 -8.78
C ALA A 381 -2.96 -4.88 -8.61
N VAL A 382 -3.30 -5.32 -7.39
CA VAL A 382 -4.45 -6.24 -7.09
C VAL A 382 -4.21 -7.73 -7.41
N SER A 383 -3.60 -8.50 -6.49
CA SER A 383 -3.44 -9.96 -6.65
C SER A 383 -4.68 -10.82 -6.39
N GLU A 384 -4.57 -12.08 -6.82
CA GLU A 384 -5.37 -13.24 -6.42
C GLU A 384 -5.86 -13.17 -4.95
N GLY A 385 -7.15 -13.42 -4.76
CA GLY A 385 -7.82 -13.53 -3.47
C GLY A 385 -7.50 -14.80 -2.68
N GLU A 386 -6.35 -15.44 -2.93
CA GLU A 386 -5.91 -16.59 -2.14
C GLU A 386 -4.61 -16.28 -1.41
N VAL A 387 -4.65 -16.36 -0.08
CA VAL A 387 -3.52 -16.90 0.68
C VAL A 387 -3.44 -18.38 0.30
N ARG A 388 -2.63 -18.71 -0.72
CA ARG A 388 -2.26 -20.09 -1.02
C ARG A 388 -1.08 -20.50 -0.15
N ILE A 389 -1.17 -21.71 0.39
CA ILE A 389 -0.04 -22.40 0.99
C ILE A 389 0.85 -22.89 -0.16
N LEU A 390 2.12 -22.52 -0.11
CA LEU A 390 3.19 -23.13 -0.88
C LEU A 390 3.57 -24.44 -0.19
N GLU A 391 3.78 -25.48 -1.01
CA GLU A 391 4.24 -26.82 -0.58
C GLU A 391 5.53 -26.79 0.25
#